data_AF-A0A955E759-F1
#
_entry.id   AF-A0A955E759-F1
#
_cell.length_a   1.000
_cell.length_b   1.000
_cell.length_c   1.000
_cell.angle_alpha   90.00
_cell.angle_beta   90.00
_cell.angle_gamma   90.00
#
_symmetry.space_group_name_H-M   'P 1'
#
loop_
_entity.id
_entity.type
_entity.pdbx_description
1 polymer ?
#
loop_
_entity_poly.entity_id
_entity_poly.type
_entity_poly.pdbx_seq_one_letter_code
_entity_poly.pdbx_strand_id
1 'polypeptide(L)'
;MRAAAVLLALAGVLVLVGSAEARYTPPAVAENFVGPQTPEWMPYEPVVDLPDTRAGARVAWLLEMFRGGEMGAVSDYATQRVIDQVGEDGFRDFIAQGREAAGWMFPTVIIESQEDALIAYLRSAADPERWVLRVTTTEDEPGKIDSLVFQPAPTPGIERARDWQTLADRLDAAGYDYSVTVWEVVDREGQNAIAPVALMNEKKSLNISGAMSLYVLGAVTEKIAAGDGSWEEMVTIRESLKSIPDSPLKQTPEG
;
A
#
# COMPACT_ATOMS: atom_id res chain seq x y z
N MET A 1 -0.37 33.71 12.74
CA MET A 1 -0.80 32.63 13.67
C MET A 1 -2.30 32.43 13.55
N ARG A 2 -2.73 31.52 12.66
CA ARG A 2 -4.05 30.87 12.59
C ARG A 2 -4.06 30.00 11.32
N ALA A 3 -4.72 28.84 11.40
CA ALA A 3 -4.77 27.73 10.45
C ALA A 3 -3.58 26.74 10.53
N ALA A 4 -3.35 26.18 11.72
CA ALA A 4 -2.66 24.90 11.91
C ALA A 4 -3.56 24.06 12.83
N ALA A 5 -4.62 23.50 12.27
CA ALA A 5 -5.46 22.50 12.95
C ALA A 5 -6.35 21.85 11.89
N VAL A 6 -6.41 20.51 11.96
CA VAL A 6 -7.27 19.59 11.19
C VAL A 6 -6.70 19.14 9.84
N LEU A 7 -5.82 18.13 9.87
CA LEU A 7 -5.54 17.22 8.74
C LEU A 7 -4.81 15.97 9.28
N LEU A 8 -5.45 15.23 10.17
CA LEU A 8 -4.83 14.07 10.86
C LEU A 8 -5.69 12.80 10.78
N ALA A 9 -6.45 12.63 9.69
CA ALA A 9 -7.36 11.48 9.55
C ALA A 9 -7.47 10.94 8.10
N LEU A 10 -6.38 10.90 7.32
CA LEU A 10 -6.41 10.41 5.92
C LEU A 10 -5.55 9.16 5.65
N ALA A 11 -5.11 8.43 6.67
CA ALA A 11 -4.33 7.21 6.49
C ALA A 11 -5.23 5.95 6.44
N GLY A 12 -6.01 5.79 5.38
CA GLY A 12 -6.61 4.51 5.01
C GLY A 12 -5.56 3.61 4.34
N VAL A 13 -4.69 2.98 5.14
CA VAL A 13 -3.64 2.09 4.61
C VAL A 13 -4.22 0.68 4.44
N LEU A 14 -4.69 0.36 3.23
CA LEU A 14 -4.92 -1.03 2.82
C LEU A 14 -3.68 -1.49 2.06
N VAL A 15 -2.75 -2.18 2.73
CA VAL A 15 -1.52 -2.73 2.11
C VAL A 15 -1.69 -4.23 1.93
N LEU A 16 -1.71 -4.66 0.66
CA LEU A 16 -1.57 -6.07 0.28
C LEU A 16 -0.32 -6.20 -0.60
N VAL A 17 0.61 -7.05 -0.16
CA VAL A 17 1.91 -7.27 -0.81
C VAL A 17 1.71 -8.24 -1.97
N GLY A 18 1.83 -7.73 -3.19
CA GLY A 18 2.04 -8.52 -4.41
C GLY A 18 3.38 -8.12 -5.04
N SER A 19 4.28 -9.08 -5.22
CA SER A 19 5.60 -8.88 -5.81
C SER A 19 5.54 -9.01 -7.33
N ALA A 20 5.90 -7.96 -8.06
CA ALA A 20 6.18 -7.99 -9.49
C ALA A 20 7.51 -7.26 -9.77
N GLU A 21 8.43 -7.91 -10.48
CA GLU A 21 9.68 -7.32 -10.95
C GLU A 21 9.44 -6.53 -12.24
N ALA A 22 9.72 -5.23 -12.26
CA ALA A 22 9.45 -4.37 -13.42
C ALA A 22 10.73 -3.82 -14.07
N ARG A 23 10.78 -3.87 -15.40
CA ARG A 23 11.72 -3.12 -16.26
C ARG A 23 11.01 -1.89 -16.82
N TYR A 24 11.65 -0.72 -16.69
CA TYR A 24 11.12 0.59 -17.06
C TYR A 24 11.10 0.85 -18.58
N THR A 25 9.97 1.29 -19.12
CA THR A 25 9.85 1.89 -20.47
C THR A 25 9.00 3.17 -20.38
N PRO A 26 9.47 4.34 -20.83
CA PRO A 26 8.72 5.59 -20.73
C PRO A 26 7.54 5.68 -21.74
N PRO A 27 6.38 6.24 -21.35
CA PRO A 27 5.22 6.43 -22.25
C PRO A 27 5.32 7.69 -23.11
N ALA A 28 4.57 7.71 -24.22
CA ALA A 28 4.41 8.85 -25.13
C ALA A 28 3.41 9.89 -24.60
N VAL A 29 3.64 11.17 -24.89
CA VAL A 29 2.80 12.31 -24.46
C VAL A 29 1.64 12.52 -25.44
N ALA A 30 0.43 12.73 -24.95
CA ALA A 30 -0.76 13.00 -25.76
C ALA A 30 -0.84 14.49 -26.18
N GLU A 31 -1.05 14.76 -27.47
CA GLU A 31 -0.90 16.10 -28.05
C GLU A 31 -2.13 17.03 -27.98
N ASN A 32 -3.31 16.63 -27.48
CA ASN A 32 -4.53 17.43 -27.67
C ASN A 32 -5.53 17.46 -26.49
N PHE A 33 -5.14 17.94 -25.31
CA PHE A 33 -6.09 18.25 -24.22
C PHE A 33 -6.11 19.74 -23.87
N VAL A 34 -7.29 20.38 -23.98
CA VAL A 34 -7.53 21.77 -23.56
C VAL A 34 -8.44 21.75 -22.33
N GLY A 35 -7.83 21.72 -21.14
CA GLY A 35 -8.52 21.87 -19.85
C GLY A 35 -8.69 23.34 -19.42
N PRO A 36 -9.45 23.62 -18.34
CA PRO A 36 -9.57 24.97 -17.79
C PRO A 36 -8.20 25.52 -17.36
N GLN A 37 -7.97 26.80 -17.66
CA GLN A 37 -6.67 27.48 -17.52
C GLN A 37 -6.19 27.47 -16.05
N THR A 38 -5.16 26.67 -15.77
CA THR A 38 -4.45 26.62 -14.49
C THR A 38 -3.68 27.94 -14.27
N PRO A 39 -3.62 28.50 -13.04
CA PRO A 39 -2.82 29.68 -12.75
C PRO A 39 -1.33 29.51 -13.13
N GLU A 40 -0.78 30.55 -13.75
CA GLU A 40 0.52 30.59 -14.48
C GLU A 40 1.78 30.26 -13.64
N TRP A 41 1.68 30.13 -12.32
CA TRP A 41 2.81 29.97 -11.39
C TRP A 41 2.95 28.57 -10.76
N MET A 42 2.17 27.58 -11.20
CA MET A 42 2.41 26.18 -10.85
C MET A 42 3.17 25.46 -11.98
N PRO A 43 4.24 24.69 -11.69
CA PRO A 43 4.85 23.83 -12.70
C PRO A 43 3.79 22.84 -13.19
N TYR A 44 3.36 23.01 -14.44
CA TYR A 44 2.34 22.19 -15.08
C TYR A 44 2.90 20.77 -15.28
N GLU A 45 2.50 19.83 -14.41
CA GLU A 45 2.60 18.42 -14.75
C GLU A 45 1.49 18.12 -15.76
N PRO A 46 1.83 17.65 -16.97
CA PRO A 46 0.81 17.33 -17.96
C PRO A 46 -0.07 16.20 -17.43
N VAL A 47 -1.37 16.30 -17.69
CA VAL A 47 -2.28 15.17 -17.52
C VAL A 47 -1.83 14.07 -18.49
N VAL A 48 -1.69 12.84 -17.99
CA VAL A 48 -1.26 11.69 -18.78
C VAL A 48 -2.44 10.75 -19.02
N ASP A 49 -2.58 10.23 -20.23
CA ASP A 49 -3.63 9.26 -20.53
C ASP A 49 -3.43 7.96 -19.76
N LEU A 50 -4.54 7.37 -19.32
CA LEU A 50 -4.51 6.05 -18.69
C LEU A 50 -4.31 4.97 -19.77
N PRO A 51 -3.42 3.99 -19.54
CA PRO A 51 -3.24 2.85 -20.42
C PRO A 51 -4.54 2.06 -20.64
N ASP A 52 -4.77 1.61 -21.87
CA ASP A 52 -5.92 0.75 -22.21
C ASP A 52 -5.66 -0.69 -21.73
N THR A 53 -5.94 -0.92 -20.46
CA THR A 53 -5.73 -2.17 -19.71
C THR A 53 -6.91 -2.37 -18.75
N ARG A 54 -7.15 -3.59 -18.27
CA ARG A 54 -8.17 -3.81 -17.21
C ARG A 54 -7.93 -2.92 -15.99
N ALA A 55 -6.69 -2.81 -15.52
CA ALA A 55 -6.36 -1.93 -14.40
C ALA A 55 -6.57 -0.44 -14.73
N GLY A 56 -6.20 -0.01 -15.94
CA GLY A 56 -6.42 1.36 -16.42
C GLY A 56 -7.90 1.74 -16.49
N ALA A 57 -8.76 0.83 -16.97
CA ALA A 57 -10.21 1.03 -16.96
C ALA A 57 -10.77 1.18 -15.54
N ARG A 58 -10.23 0.45 -14.55
CA ARG A 58 -10.65 0.60 -13.14
C ARG A 58 -10.17 1.89 -12.50
N VAL A 59 -8.97 2.34 -12.84
CA VAL A 59 -8.49 3.66 -12.41
C VAL A 59 -9.36 4.76 -13.01
N ALA A 60 -9.73 4.66 -14.29
CA ALA A 60 -10.64 5.63 -14.92
C ALA A 60 -12.00 5.68 -14.21
N TRP A 61 -12.57 4.51 -13.90
CA TRP A 61 -13.82 4.39 -13.15
C TRP A 61 -13.71 4.98 -11.73
N LEU A 62 -12.63 4.71 -10.99
CA LEU A 62 -12.41 5.28 -9.66
C LEU A 62 -12.36 6.81 -9.70
N LEU A 63 -11.63 7.38 -10.68
CA LEU A 63 -11.56 8.83 -10.86
C LEU A 63 -12.93 9.43 -11.20
N GLU A 64 -13.78 8.72 -11.94
CA GLU A 64 -15.16 9.12 -12.18
C GLU A 64 -16.01 9.09 -10.89
N MET A 65 -15.87 8.05 -10.08
CA MET A 65 -16.57 7.95 -8.79
C MET A 65 -16.18 9.07 -7.83
N PHE A 66 -14.89 9.45 -7.81
CA PHE A 66 -14.39 10.59 -7.04
C PHE A 66 -14.93 11.94 -7.56
N ARG A 67 -15.34 12.02 -8.83
CA ARG A 67 -16.00 13.21 -9.41
C ARG A 67 -17.51 13.23 -9.22
N GLY A 68 -18.04 12.33 -8.38
CA GLY A 68 -19.46 12.27 -8.07
C GLY A 68 -20.27 11.35 -8.99
N GLY A 69 -19.61 10.47 -9.76
CA GLY A 69 -20.30 9.43 -10.52
C GLY A 69 -21.14 8.52 -9.61
N GLU A 70 -22.26 8.02 -10.12
CA GLU A 70 -23.14 7.12 -9.37
C GLU A 70 -22.56 5.71 -9.33
N MET A 71 -22.46 5.15 -8.12
CA MET A 71 -21.95 3.79 -7.91
C MET A 71 -23.09 2.79 -7.77
N GLY A 72 -23.01 1.69 -8.52
CA GLY A 72 -23.89 0.52 -8.39
C GLY A 72 -23.60 -0.33 -7.16
N ALA A 73 -23.78 -1.65 -7.31
CA ALA A 73 -23.41 -2.61 -6.27
C ALA A 73 -21.88 -2.73 -6.19
N VAL A 74 -21.31 -2.83 -4.98
CA VAL A 74 -19.84 -2.92 -4.80
C VAL A 74 -19.30 -4.19 -5.47
N SER A 75 -20.07 -5.27 -5.46
CA SER A 75 -19.77 -6.55 -6.14
C SER A 75 -19.53 -6.45 -7.65
N ASP A 76 -20.00 -5.37 -8.28
CA ASP A 76 -19.79 -5.14 -9.72
C ASP A 76 -18.37 -4.62 -10.01
N TYR A 77 -17.68 -4.11 -8.99
CA TYR A 77 -16.42 -3.39 -9.13
C TYR A 77 -15.28 -3.97 -8.29
N ALA A 78 -15.59 -4.65 -7.19
CA ALA A 78 -14.61 -5.24 -6.29
C ALA A 78 -14.80 -6.76 -6.19
N THR A 79 -13.69 -7.48 -6.02
CA THR A 79 -13.73 -8.94 -5.80
C THR A 79 -14.41 -9.27 -4.47
N GLN A 80 -14.91 -10.50 -4.35
CA GLN A 80 -15.49 -10.95 -3.07
C GLN A 80 -14.47 -10.83 -1.93
N ARG A 81 -13.19 -11.09 -2.23
CA ARG A 81 -12.09 -10.95 -1.28
C ARG A 81 -11.96 -9.52 -0.72
N VAL A 82 -12.09 -8.50 -1.57
CA VAL A 82 -12.07 -7.10 -1.11
C VAL A 82 -13.31 -6.83 -0.24
N ILE A 83 -14.48 -7.28 -0.66
CA ILE A 83 -15.72 -7.10 0.10
C ILE A 83 -15.65 -7.78 1.48
N ASP A 84 -15.09 -8.98 1.56
CA ASP A 84 -14.91 -9.71 2.82
C ASP A 84 -13.91 -9.00 3.76
N GLN A 85 -12.93 -8.28 3.21
CA GLN A 85 -11.91 -7.58 3.97
C GLN A 85 -12.36 -6.21 4.51
N VAL A 86 -13.05 -5.41 3.69
CA VAL A 86 -13.42 -4.02 4.05
C VAL A 86 -14.91 -3.79 4.20
N GLY A 87 -15.76 -4.72 3.75
CA GLY A 87 -17.21 -4.56 3.67
C GLY A 87 -17.65 -3.62 2.55
N GLU A 88 -18.93 -3.71 2.16
CA GLU A 88 -19.50 -2.78 1.17
C GLU A 88 -19.48 -1.33 1.66
N ASP A 89 -19.81 -1.12 2.94
CA ASP A 89 -19.82 0.21 3.56
C ASP A 89 -18.41 0.81 3.59
N GLY A 90 -17.38 0.02 3.94
CA GLY A 90 -16.00 0.49 3.92
C GLY A 90 -15.52 0.88 2.52
N PHE A 91 -15.95 0.15 1.48
CA PHE A 91 -15.67 0.53 0.10
C PHE A 91 -16.41 1.83 -0.30
N ARG A 92 -17.67 2.00 0.11
CA ARG A 92 -18.44 3.24 -0.12
C ARG A 92 -17.80 4.43 0.60
N ASP A 93 -17.36 4.25 1.83
CA ASP A 93 -16.66 5.25 2.62
C ASP A 93 -15.33 5.64 1.96
N PHE A 94 -14.61 4.68 1.39
CA PHE A 94 -13.42 4.97 0.59
C PHE A 94 -13.73 5.89 -0.61
N ILE A 95 -14.80 5.61 -1.36
CA ILE A 95 -15.22 6.48 -2.47
C ILE A 95 -15.61 7.86 -1.97
N ALA A 96 -16.32 7.95 -0.85
CA ALA A 96 -16.71 9.22 -0.23
C ALA A 96 -15.49 10.04 0.22
N GLN A 97 -14.51 9.41 0.87
CA GLN A 97 -13.24 10.02 1.24
C GLN A 97 -12.46 10.48 0.02
N GLY A 98 -12.45 9.67 -1.04
CA GLY A 98 -11.91 10.06 -2.34
C GLY A 98 -12.59 11.32 -2.87
N ARG A 99 -13.92 11.44 -2.83
CA ARG A 99 -14.62 12.67 -3.25
C ARG A 99 -14.20 13.90 -2.44
N GLU A 100 -14.03 13.74 -1.13
CA GLU A 100 -13.63 14.83 -0.22
C GLU A 100 -12.17 15.25 -0.45
N ALA A 101 -11.25 14.29 -0.51
CA ALA A 101 -9.81 14.53 -0.62
C ALA A 101 -9.36 14.87 -2.04
N ALA A 102 -9.98 14.26 -3.05
CA ALA A 102 -9.51 14.35 -4.43
C ALA A 102 -9.90 15.65 -5.11
N GLY A 103 -11.13 16.13 -4.90
CA GLY A 103 -11.77 16.98 -5.90
C GLY A 103 -11.47 16.49 -7.33
N TRP A 104 -11.14 17.40 -8.24
CA TRP A 104 -10.74 17.07 -9.61
C TRP A 104 -9.31 16.51 -9.63
N MET A 105 -9.12 15.23 -9.29
CA MET A 105 -7.84 14.54 -9.48
C MET A 105 -7.64 14.08 -10.91
N PHE A 106 -6.39 14.17 -11.36
CA PHE A 106 -5.96 13.71 -12.67
C PHE A 106 -4.63 12.95 -12.56
N PRO A 107 -4.43 11.91 -13.39
CA PRO A 107 -3.15 11.23 -13.51
C PRO A 107 -2.09 12.18 -14.11
N THR A 108 -0.92 12.21 -13.48
CA THR A 108 0.22 13.05 -13.89
C THR A 108 1.43 12.21 -14.29
N VAL A 109 1.56 10.99 -13.74
CA VAL A 109 2.63 10.05 -14.05
C VAL A 109 2.11 8.63 -13.92
N ILE A 110 2.39 7.78 -14.91
CA ILE A 110 2.22 6.32 -14.80
C ILE A 110 3.56 5.73 -14.36
N ILE A 111 3.60 5.19 -13.15
CA ILE A 111 4.80 4.58 -12.55
C ILE A 111 4.96 3.14 -13.06
N GLU A 112 3.84 2.43 -13.13
CA GLU A 112 3.78 1.04 -13.58
C GLU A 112 2.45 0.80 -14.29
N SER A 113 2.49 0.01 -15.36
CA SER A 113 1.31 -0.42 -16.11
C SER A 113 1.51 -1.84 -16.63
N GLN A 114 0.59 -2.71 -16.25
CA GLN A 114 0.40 -4.07 -16.77
C GLN A 114 -1.11 -4.26 -17.00
N GLU A 115 -1.51 -5.40 -17.59
CA GLU A 115 -2.93 -5.69 -17.82
C GLU A 115 -3.76 -5.58 -16.53
N ASP A 116 -3.23 -6.16 -15.44
CA ASP A 116 -3.92 -6.26 -14.15
C ASP A 116 -3.32 -5.43 -13.02
N ALA A 117 -2.36 -4.55 -13.31
CA ALA A 117 -1.74 -3.72 -12.30
C ALA A 117 -1.43 -2.34 -12.85
N LEU A 118 -1.84 -1.30 -12.12
CA LEU A 118 -1.50 0.08 -12.44
C LEU A 118 -1.10 0.83 -11.17
N ILE A 119 -0.02 1.60 -11.29
CA ILE A 119 0.37 2.60 -10.28
C ILE A 119 0.48 3.96 -10.97
N ALA A 120 -0.27 4.94 -10.50
CA ALA A 120 -0.21 6.32 -10.98
C ALA A 120 0.03 7.31 -9.85
N TYR A 121 0.75 8.38 -10.16
CA TYR A 121 0.64 9.61 -9.38
C TYR A 121 -0.57 10.40 -9.86
N LEU A 122 -1.41 10.78 -8.91
CA LEU A 122 -2.54 11.67 -9.09
C LEU A 122 -2.25 13.02 -8.46
N ARG A 123 -2.88 14.07 -8.98
CA ARG A 123 -2.82 15.41 -8.40
C ARG A 123 -4.19 16.07 -8.53
N SER A 124 -4.58 16.85 -7.52
CA SER A 124 -5.75 17.71 -7.59
C SER A 124 -5.40 19.08 -8.15
N ALA A 125 -6.32 19.72 -8.87
CA ALA A 125 -6.14 21.13 -9.26
C ALA A 125 -6.15 22.09 -8.05
N ALA A 126 -6.75 21.68 -6.93
CA ALA A 126 -6.90 22.48 -5.72
C ALA A 126 -5.78 22.25 -4.68
N ASP A 127 -5.02 21.17 -4.81
CA ASP A 127 -4.01 20.75 -3.83
C ASP A 127 -2.69 20.42 -4.55
N PRO A 128 -1.56 21.06 -4.18
CA PRO A 128 -0.26 20.74 -4.74
C PRO A 128 0.30 19.38 -4.32
N GLU A 129 -0.30 18.69 -3.33
CA GLU A 129 0.14 17.36 -2.92
C GLU A 129 -0.14 16.32 -4.03
N ARG A 130 0.86 15.45 -4.25
CA ARG A 130 0.69 14.27 -5.11
C ARG A 130 0.13 13.14 -4.28
N TRP A 131 -0.66 12.30 -4.93
CA TRP A 131 -1.21 11.08 -4.36
C TRP A 131 -0.74 9.87 -5.17
N VAL A 132 -0.55 8.72 -4.54
CA VAL A 132 -0.34 7.44 -5.22
C VAL A 132 -1.66 6.72 -5.24
N LEU A 133 -2.09 6.32 -6.44
CA LEU A 133 -3.14 5.34 -6.63
C LEU A 133 -2.51 4.06 -7.20
N ARG A 134 -2.65 2.95 -6.48
CA ARG A 134 -2.34 1.60 -6.97
C ARG A 134 -3.63 0.81 -7.06
N VAL A 135 -3.87 0.22 -8.22
CA VAL A 135 -4.99 -0.68 -8.45
C VAL A 135 -4.44 -1.98 -9.02
N THR A 136 -4.90 -3.10 -8.49
CA THR A 136 -4.75 -4.39 -9.15
C THR A 136 -6.11 -5.00 -9.44
N THR A 137 -6.20 -5.73 -10.54
CA THR A 137 -7.33 -6.58 -10.89
C THR A 137 -6.88 -8.04 -10.87
N THR A 138 -7.81 -8.97 -11.06
CA THR A 138 -7.51 -10.41 -11.14
C THR A 138 -8.12 -11.02 -12.39
N GLU A 139 -7.53 -12.14 -12.85
CA GLU A 139 -8.05 -12.96 -13.93
C GLU A 139 -9.29 -13.76 -13.53
N ASP A 140 -9.41 -14.15 -12.26
CA ASP A 140 -10.51 -15.01 -11.77
C ASP A 140 -11.86 -14.27 -11.79
N GLU A 141 -11.81 -12.96 -11.52
CA GLU A 141 -12.92 -12.03 -11.62
C GLU A 141 -12.52 -10.86 -12.53
N PRO A 142 -12.50 -11.07 -13.87
CA PRO A 142 -11.90 -10.15 -14.83
C PRO A 142 -12.32 -8.70 -14.64
N GLY A 143 -11.32 -7.86 -14.39
CA GLY A 143 -11.50 -6.42 -14.29
C GLY A 143 -12.16 -5.96 -12.99
N LYS A 144 -12.40 -6.82 -11.99
CA LYS A 144 -12.74 -6.35 -10.64
C LYS A 144 -11.49 -5.95 -9.87
N ILE A 145 -11.63 -4.95 -9.00
CA ILE A 145 -10.59 -4.48 -8.11
C ILE A 145 -10.30 -5.58 -7.10
N ASP A 146 -9.06 -6.05 -7.13
CA ASP A 146 -8.51 -7.05 -6.24
C ASP A 146 -7.68 -6.38 -5.14
N SER A 147 -6.96 -5.30 -5.45
CA SER A 147 -6.27 -4.48 -4.45
C SER A 147 -6.35 -3.01 -4.81
N LEU A 148 -6.43 -2.16 -3.78
CA LEU A 148 -6.56 -0.72 -3.91
C LEU A 148 -5.75 -0.02 -2.82
N VAL A 149 -4.84 0.85 -3.24
CA VAL A 149 -4.12 1.76 -2.33
C VAL A 149 -4.28 3.17 -2.84
N PHE A 150 -4.74 4.07 -1.97
CA PHE A 150 -4.81 5.50 -2.25
C PHE A 150 -4.28 6.27 -1.05
N GLN A 151 -3.17 6.97 -1.22
CA GLN A 151 -2.48 7.65 -0.12
C GLN A 151 -1.63 8.82 -0.64
N PRO A 152 -1.21 9.76 0.22
CA PRO A 152 -0.26 10.78 -0.17
C PRO A 152 0.99 10.16 -0.79
N ALA A 153 1.44 10.71 -1.92
CA ALA A 153 2.66 10.27 -2.55
C ALA A 153 3.86 10.65 -1.67
N PRO A 154 4.96 9.87 -1.73
CA PRO A 154 6.21 10.29 -1.13
C PRO A 154 6.57 11.70 -1.59
N THR A 155 6.97 12.57 -0.66
CA THR A 155 7.28 13.97 -0.96
C THR A 155 8.27 14.05 -2.13
N PRO A 156 7.90 14.72 -3.24
CA PRO A 156 8.81 14.92 -4.36
C PRO A 156 10.10 15.59 -3.89
N GLY A 157 11.26 15.09 -4.34
CA GLY A 157 12.55 15.67 -3.99
C GLY A 157 13.24 15.05 -2.77
N ILE A 158 12.66 14.04 -2.12
CA ILE A 158 13.48 13.13 -1.30
C ILE A 158 14.36 12.34 -2.26
N GLU A 159 15.57 12.85 -2.50
CA GLU A 159 16.60 12.12 -3.26
C GLU A 159 16.77 10.75 -2.61
N ARG A 160 16.75 9.64 -3.35
CA ARG A 160 16.98 8.31 -2.74
C ARG A 160 18.38 8.28 -2.11
N ALA A 161 18.51 7.66 -0.94
CA ALA A 161 19.83 7.41 -0.38
C ALA A 161 20.60 6.48 -1.36
N ARG A 162 21.78 6.90 -1.80
CA ARG A 162 22.60 6.14 -2.76
C ARG A 162 23.56 5.17 -2.08
N ASP A 163 23.70 5.32 -0.77
CA ASP A 163 24.54 4.51 0.11
C ASP A 163 23.95 4.49 1.53
N TRP A 164 24.47 3.57 2.34
CA TRP A 164 24.02 3.35 3.71
C TRP A 164 24.32 4.52 4.63
N GLN A 165 25.43 5.24 4.43
CA GLN A 165 25.78 6.39 5.26
C GLN A 165 24.75 7.52 5.08
N THR A 166 24.38 7.82 3.84
CA THR A 166 23.36 8.81 3.51
C THR A 166 22.01 8.44 4.12
N LEU A 167 21.67 7.16 4.18
CA LEU A 167 20.46 6.70 4.86
C LEU A 167 20.54 6.96 6.38
N ALA A 168 21.66 6.59 7.01
CA ALA A 168 21.87 6.79 8.44
C ALA A 168 21.78 8.27 8.82
N ASP A 169 22.53 9.15 8.13
CA ASP A 169 22.56 10.59 8.40
C ASP A 169 21.17 11.22 8.34
N ARG A 170 20.32 10.75 7.41
CA ARG A 170 18.94 11.24 7.26
C ARG A 170 18.01 10.75 8.35
N LEU A 171 18.15 9.49 8.78
CA LEU A 171 17.37 8.94 9.88
C LEU A 171 17.74 9.63 11.19
N ASP A 172 19.04 9.90 11.41
CA ASP A 172 19.53 10.68 12.54
C ASP A 172 19.02 12.13 12.50
N ALA A 173 19.09 12.80 11.35
CA ALA A 173 18.60 14.17 11.18
C ALA A 173 17.08 14.29 11.38
N ALA A 174 16.33 13.24 11.09
CA ALA A 174 14.89 13.18 11.33
C ALA A 174 14.54 13.01 12.82
N GLY A 175 15.50 12.64 13.66
CA GLY A 175 15.32 12.51 15.11
C GLY A 175 14.49 11.29 15.53
N TYR A 176 14.39 10.28 14.68
CA TYR A 176 13.68 9.03 15.00
C TYR A 176 14.59 8.04 15.74
N ASP A 177 14.00 7.23 16.61
CA ASP A 177 14.65 6.02 17.10
C ASP A 177 14.53 4.92 16.05
N TYR A 178 15.66 4.47 15.50
CA TYR A 178 15.68 3.44 14.46
C TYR A 178 16.77 2.40 14.68
N SER A 179 16.58 1.25 14.03
CA SER A 179 17.59 0.20 13.82
C SER A 179 17.41 -0.33 12.41
N VAL A 180 18.52 -0.45 11.67
CA VAL A 180 18.53 -1.02 10.31
C VAL A 180 19.61 -2.08 10.26
N THR A 181 19.20 -3.30 9.95
CA THR A 181 20.12 -4.42 9.72
C THR A 181 19.83 -5.04 8.37
N VAL A 182 20.83 -5.10 7.51
CA VAL A 182 20.75 -5.72 6.19
C VAL A 182 21.80 -6.80 6.12
N TRP A 183 21.34 -8.00 5.78
CA TRP A 183 22.15 -9.20 5.67
C TRP A 183 21.98 -9.79 4.27
N GLU A 184 23.07 -10.26 3.69
CA GLU A 184 23.07 -11.06 2.49
C GLU A 184 23.04 -12.54 2.89
N VAL A 185 22.13 -13.32 2.30
CA VAL A 185 22.15 -14.78 2.41
C VAL A 185 23.12 -15.31 1.36
N VAL A 186 24.20 -15.92 1.81
CA VAL A 186 25.26 -16.46 0.95
C VAL A 186 25.33 -17.97 1.11
N ASP A 187 25.53 -18.69 0.01
CA ASP A 187 25.89 -20.10 0.05
C ASP A 187 27.39 -20.21 0.33
N ARG A 188 27.75 -20.84 1.45
CA ARG A 188 29.11 -21.24 1.75
C ARG A 188 29.15 -22.75 1.90
N GLU A 189 29.72 -23.41 0.89
CA GLU A 189 29.96 -24.85 0.90
C GLU A 189 28.68 -25.70 1.06
N GLY A 190 27.57 -25.25 0.48
CA GLY A 190 26.27 -25.94 0.55
C GLY A 190 25.49 -25.65 1.82
N GLN A 191 25.93 -24.65 2.61
CA GLN A 191 25.23 -24.17 3.80
C GLN A 191 24.86 -22.70 3.63
N ASN A 192 23.60 -22.38 3.89
CA ASN A 192 23.14 -21.00 3.95
C ASN A 192 23.82 -20.30 5.14
N ALA A 193 24.66 -19.31 4.85
CA ALA A 193 25.26 -18.41 5.82
C ALA A 193 24.71 -16.99 5.60
N ILE A 194 24.87 -16.13 6.61
CA ILE A 194 24.52 -14.71 6.50
C ILE A 194 25.79 -13.85 6.59
N ALA A 195 25.87 -12.83 5.75
CA ALA A 195 26.95 -11.84 5.76
C ALA A 195 26.36 -10.43 5.96
N PRO A 196 26.91 -9.61 6.86
CA PRO A 196 26.39 -8.27 7.09
C PRO A 196 26.68 -7.37 5.89
N VAL A 197 25.66 -6.66 5.41
CA VAL A 197 25.77 -5.64 4.36
C VAL A 197 25.75 -4.24 4.97
N ALA A 198 24.85 -4.00 5.93
CA ALA A 198 24.77 -2.75 6.66
C ALA A 198 24.19 -2.97 8.06
N LEU A 199 24.77 -2.33 9.07
CA LEU A 199 24.33 -2.39 10.45
C LEU A 199 24.30 -0.96 11.01
N MET A 200 23.12 -0.52 11.46
CA MET A 200 22.91 0.80 12.05
C MET A 200 22.07 0.62 13.31
N ASN A 201 22.61 1.01 14.47
CA ASN A 201 21.93 0.87 15.76
C ASN A 201 21.42 -0.58 15.99
N GLU A 202 22.17 -1.59 15.54
CA GLU A 202 21.75 -2.99 15.49
C GLU A 202 21.50 -3.61 16.88
N LYS A 203 22.07 -3.01 17.92
CA LYS A 203 21.90 -3.41 19.33
C LYS A 203 20.81 -2.63 20.05
N LYS A 204 20.15 -1.69 19.37
CA LYS A 204 19.10 -0.87 19.96
C LYS A 204 17.84 -1.71 20.13
N SER A 205 17.35 -1.81 21.36
CA SER A 205 16.08 -2.48 21.63
C SER A 205 14.93 -1.56 21.23
N LEU A 206 14.10 -2.02 20.29
CA LEU A 206 12.93 -1.33 19.78
C LEU A 206 11.70 -2.21 19.91
N ASN A 207 10.51 -1.61 19.93
CA ASN A 207 9.26 -2.35 19.88
C ASN A 207 9.07 -2.95 18.48
N ILE A 208 8.97 -4.28 18.39
CA ILE A 208 8.80 -5.01 17.14
C ILE A 208 7.36 -5.46 16.88
N SER A 209 6.43 -5.15 17.79
CA SER A 209 4.98 -5.40 17.68
C SER A 209 4.67 -6.78 17.07
N GLY A 210 3.98 -6.83 15.93
CA GLY A 210 3.56 -8.08 15.28
C GLY A 210 4.70 -9.00 14.83
N ALA A 211 5.94 -8.54 14.71
CA ALA A 211 7.07 -9.42 14.40
C ALA A 211 7.37 -10.42 15.52
N MET A 212 6.87 -10.18 16.74
CA MET A 212 6.90 -11.16 17.83
C MET A 212 6.23 -12.50 17.44
N SER A 213 5.23 -12.47 16.55
CA SER A 213 4.55 -13.67 16.07
C SER A 213 5.49 -14.65 15.35
N LEU A 214 6.63 -14.19 14.83
CA LEU A 214 7.65 -15.07 14.25
C LEU A 214 8.32 -15.95 15.31
N TYR A 215 8.50 -15.46 16.54
CA TYR A 215 9.01 -16.28 17.66
C TYR A 215 7.97 -17.33 18.08
N VAL A 216 6.69 -16.95 18.10
CA VAL A 216 5.60 -17.90 18.38
C VAL A 216 5.54 -18.98 17.31
N LEU A 217 5.62 -18.62 16.03
CA LEU A 217 5.67 -19.56 14.92
C LEU A 217 6.89 -20.50 15.02
N GLY A 218 8.06 -19.98 15.37
CA GLY A 218 9.26 -20.79 15.60
C GLY A 218 9.04 -21.81 16.72
N ALA A 219 8.54 -21.37 17.88
CA ALA A 219 8.28 -22.25 19.02
C ALA A 219 7.23 -23.33 18.72
N VAL A 220 6.16 -23.00 17.98
CA VAL A 220 5.16 -23.98 17.52
C VAL A 220 5.80 -24.99 16.58
N THR A 221 6.61 -24.53 15.63
CA THR A 221 7.32 -25.40 14.68
C THR A 221 8.25 -26.37 15.40
N GLU A 222 9.00 -25.91 16.40
CA GLU A 222 9.88 -26.74 17.23
C GLU A 222 9.09 -27.80 18.02
N LYS A 223 7.96 -27.43 18.62
CA LYS A 223 7.08 -28.38 19.32
C LYS A 223 6.55 -29.46 18.40
N ILE A 224 6.08 -29.10 17.22
CA ILE A 224 5.58 -30.06 16.22
C ILE A 224 6.72 -30.98 15.75
N ALA A 225 7.89 -30.44 15.46
CA ALA A 225 9.05 -31.24 15.05
C ALA A 225 9.52 -32.22 16.15
N ALA A 226 9.36 -31.84 17.42
CA ALA A 226 9.64 -32.71 18.56
C ALA A 226 8.53 -33.76 18.84
N GLY A 227 7.40 -33.71 18.12
CA GLY A 227 6.25 -34.58 18.32
C GLY A 227 5.35 -34.18 19.50
N ASP A 228 5.49 -32.96 20.02
CA ASP A 228 4.70 -32.37 21.11
C ASP A 228 3.61 -31.42 20.57
N GLY A 229 2.93 -31.86 19.51
CA GLY A 229 1.86 -31.15 18.81
C GLY A 229 1.73 -31.61 17.35
N SER A 230 0.71 -31.09 16.65
CA SER A 230 0.49 -31.35 15.22
C SER A 230 -0.14 -30.13 14.53
N TRP A 231 0.07 -29.98 13.21
CA TRP A 231 -0.56 -28.91 12.42
C TRP A 231 -2.08 -29.06 12.31
N GLU A 232 -2.56 -30.29 12.51
CA GLU A 232 -3.96 -30.70 12.50
C GLU A 232 -4.57 -30.68 13.91
N GLU A 233 -3.82 -30.28 14.93
CA GLU A 233 -4.31 -30.16 16.29
C GLU A 233 -5.39 -29.08 16.38
N MET A 234 -6.57 -29.47 16.84
CA MET A 234 -7.69 -28.54 17.02
C MET A 234 -7.46 -27.67 18.25
N VAL A 235 -7.57 -26.36 18.06
CA VAL A 235 -7.52 -25.36 19.14
C VAL A 235 -8.90 -24.76 19.38
N THR A 236 -9.35 -24.75 20.63
CA THR A 236 -10.62 -24.13 21.02
C THR A 236 -10.45 -22.63 21.18
N ILE A 237 -11.31 -21.86 20.51
CA ILE A 237 -11.41 -20.42 20.69
C ILE A 237 -12.16 -20.17 22.00
N ARG A 238 -11.51 -19.51 22.94
CA ARG A 238 -12.10 -19.11 24.24
C ARG A 238 -12.28 -17.61 24.25
N GLU A 239 -13.41 -17.15 24.77
CA GLU A 239 -13.70 -15.71 24.83
C GLU A 239 -12.62 -14.95 25.62
N SER A 240 -12.12 -15.57 26.70
CA SER A 240 -11.04 -15.02 27.53
C SER A 240 -9.68 -14.87 26.84
N LEU A 241 -9.47 -15.52 25.69
CA LEU A 241 -8.22 -15.51 24.93
C LEU A 241 -8.28 -14.63 23.67
N LYS A 242 -9.44 -14.03 23.39
CA LYS A 242 -9.59 -13.13 22.25
C LYS A 242 -8.78 -11.84 22.47
N SER A 243 -8.02 -11.45 21.46
CA SER A 243 -7.15 -10.28 21.49
C SER A 243 -7.63 -9.17 20.54
N ILE A 244 -6.99 -8.02 20.64
CA ILE A 244 -7.14 -6.86 19.74
C ILE A 244 -5.89 -6.75 18.85
N PRO A 245 -5.95 -6.11 17.66
CA PRO A 245 -7.10 -5.50 16.99
C PRO A 245 -8.06 -6.53 16.36
N ASP A 246 -9.11 -6.07 15.68
CA ASP A 246 -10.11 -6.96 15.07
C ASP A 246 -9.46 -7.95 14.09
N SER A 247 -9.77 -9.22 14.29
CA SER A 247 -9.30 -10.36 13.52
C SER A 247 -10.47 -11.30 13.28
N PRO A 248 -10.52 -12.06 12.17
CA PRO A 248 -11.56 -13.07 11.94
C PRO A 248 -11.72 -14.05 13.12
N LEU A 249 -10.63 -14.42 13.79
CA LEU A 249 -10.67 -15.31 14.97
C LEU A 249 -11.36 -14.66 16.18
N LYS A 250 -11.30 -13.34 16.32
CA LYS A 250 -12.01 -12.60 17.38
C LYS A 250 -13.52 -12.64 17.17
N GLN A 251 -13.96 -12.62 15.92
CA GLN A 251 -15.38 -12.68 15.54
C GLN A 251 -15.95 -14.11 15.60
N THR A 252 -15.08 -15.12 15.59
CA THR A 252 -15.50 -16.51 15.68
C THR A 252 -16.12 -16.77 17.06
N PRO A 253 -17.28 -17.44 17.15
CA PRO A 253 -17.86 -17.84 18.42
C PRO A 253 -16.89 -18.69 19.26
N GLU A 254 -17.10 -18.72 20.56
CA GLU A 254 -16.40 -19.67 21.42
C GLU A 254 -16.71 -21.13 21.01
N GLY A 255 -15.67 -21.97 20.91
CA GLY A 255 -15.74 -23.35 20.40
C GLY A 255 -14.38 -23.95 20.05
#